data_AF-A0A179FX70-F1
#
_entry.id   AF-A0A179FX70-F1
#
_cell.length_a   1.000
_cell.length_b   1.000
_cell.length_c   1.000
_cell.angle_alpha   90.00
_cell.angle_beta   90.00
_cell.angle_gamma   90.00
#
_symmetry.space_group_name_H-M   'P 1'
#
loop_
_entity.id
_entity.type
_entity.pdbx_description
1 polymer ?
#
loop_
_entity_poly.entity_id
_entity_poly.type
_entity_poly.pdbx_seq_one_letter_code
_entity_poly.pdbx_strand_id
1 'polypeptide(L)'
;MNFAPVRRPIGCLKTVFRHARQQRAAQRSLTTASSETPTQSAISARQRAAHEKIGKFAIYPQIESIRSTNPDPMPILRQQQLAQLDPTGARTRLFSKDHADSAKVGDVLMVTSKGGEPFSGAFIQIRRRGADTAILLRGQMMKIGVEMWFKIYSPSVTGIDIIWRRPKRARRARLTYMRKPKHDMGSVDNLVSAWKKERYALRSKSKQFGGKKAKK
;
A
#
# COMPACT_ATOMS: atom_id res chain seq x y z
N MET A 1 67.87 -59.39 35.73
CA MET A 1 66.88 -58.56 36.44
C MET A 1 66.29 -57.58 35.43
N ASN A 2 64.99 -57.72 35.16
CA ASN A 2 64.26 -56.87 34.21
C ASN A 2 63.95 -55.52 34.86
N PHE A 3 64.40 -54.42 34.24
CA PHE A 3 63.94 -53.07 34.57
C PHE A 3 63.29 -52.46 33.32
N ALA A 4 61.97 -52.32 33.38
CA ALA A 4 61.21 -51.59 32.38
C ALA A 4 61.34 -50.07 32.60
N PRO A 5 61.62 -49.25 31.57
CA PRO A 5 61.54 -47.81 31.71
C PRO A 5 60.08 -47.33 31.61
N VAL A 6 59.64 -46.62 32.64
CA VAL A 6 58.35 -45.90 32.70
C VAL A 6 58.31 -44.83 31.62
N ARG A 7 57.48 -45.03 30.58
CA ARG A 7 57.17 -44.00 29.59
C ARG A 7 56.30 -42.92 30.24
N ARG A 8 56.84 -41.70 30.42
CA ARG A 8 56.01 -40.49 30.62
C ARG A 8 55.58 -39.96 29.25
N PRO A 9 54.29 -39.73 28.99
CA PRO A 9 53.83 -39.23 27.70
C PRO A 9 54.19 -37.74 27.54
N ILE A 10 54.96 -37.42 26.50
CA ILE A 10 55.22 -36.09 25.93
C ILE A 10 53.96 -35.48 25.28
N GLY A 11 52.84 -35.56 25.99
CA GLY A 11 51.51 -35.30 25.47
C GLY A 11 50.84 -34.06 26.06
N CYS A 12 51.57 -32.97 26.30
CA CYS A 12 50.96 -31.72 26.80
C CYS A 12 51.59 -30.43 26.25
N LEU A 13 52.23 -30.46 25.07
CA LEU A 13 52.62 -29.20 24.42
C LEU A 13 51.40 -28.37 24.00
N LYS A 14 50.26 -29.03 23.71
CA LYS A 14 49.02 -28.35 23.34
C LYS A 14 48.41 -27.52 24.48
N THR A 15 48.65 -27.86 25.75
CA THR A 15 48.15 -27.07 26.89
C THR A 15 49.03 -25.85 27.15
N VAL A 16 50.35 -25.97 26.98
CA VAL A 16 51.31 -24.84 27.06
C VAL A 16 50.99 -23.77 26.01
N PHE A 17 50.77 -24.14 24.75
CA PHE A 17 50.38 -23.18 23.71
C PHE A 17 49.00 -22.54 23.96
N ARG A 18 48.09 -23.23 24.66
CA ARG A 18 46.77 -22.68 25.01
C ARG A 18 46.87 -21.62 26.11
N HIS A 19 47.75 -21.82 27.09
CA HIS A 19 48.04 -20.81 28.12
C HIS A 19 48.75 -19.58 27.53
N ALA A 20 49.69 -19.75 26.60
CA ALA A 20 50.34 -18.61 25.93
C ALA A 20 49.34 -17.76 25.11
N ARG A 21 48.25 -18.35 24.61
CA ARG A 21 47.19 -17.62 23.88
C ARG A 21 46.29 -16.80 24.80
N GLN A 22 46.11 -17.21 26.06
CA GLN A 22 45.30 -16.49 27.05
C GLN A 22 46.09 -15.42 27.83
N GLN A 23 47.43 -15.43 27.72
CA GLN A 23 48.28 -14.37 28.28
C GLN A 23 48.48 -13.16 27.35
N ARG A 24 47.76 -13.08 26.22
CA ARG A 24 47.47 -11.77 25.63
C ARG A 24 46.50 -11.07 26.57
N ALA A 25 47.11 -10.43 27.57
CA ALA A 25 46.51 -9.53 28.49
C ALA A 25 45.41 -8.74 27.79
N ALA A 26 44.23 -8.74 28.40
CA ALA A 26 43.27 -7.67 28.22
C ALA A 26 43.96 -6.37 28.68
N GLN A 27 44.83 -5.83 27.82
CA GLN A 27 45.26 -4.45 27.92
C GLN A 27 44.01 -3.65 27.63
N ARG A 28 43.44 -3.06 28.69
CA ARG A 28 42.52 -1.94 28.56
C ARG A 28 43.27 -0.87 27.76
N SER A 29 43.05 -0.83 26.46
CA SER A 29 43.54 0.23 25.60
C SER A 29 42.77 1.49 25.99
N LEU A 30 43.45 2.41 26.65
CA LEU A 30 42.97 3.78 26.78
C LEU A 30 42.71 4.30 25.38
N THR A 31 41.49 4.78 25.13
CA THR A 31 41.11 5.43 23.88
C THR A 31 41.89 6.73 23.73
N THR A 32 43.10 6.67 23.20
CA THR A 32 43.73 7.82 22.53
C THR A 32 42.92 8.14 21.30
N ALA A 33 42.60 9.42 21.10
CA ALA A 33 41.85 9.92 19.95
C ALA A 33 42.36 9.23 18.67
N SER A 34 41.49 8.48 18.00
CA SER A 34 41.79 7.96 16.68
C SER A 34 41.99 9.16 15.77
N SER A 35 43.24 9.51 15.47
CA SER A 35 43.52 10.32 14.29
C SER A 35 42.85 9.59 13.14
N GLU A 36 41.89 10.23 12.48
CA GLU A 36 41.30 9.73 11.25
C GLU A 36 42.45 9.34 10.33
N THR A 37 42.69 8.04 10.15
CA THR A 37 43.56 7.61 9.08
C THR A 37 42.91 8.14 7.83
N PRO A 38 43.60 9.00 7.04
CA PRO A 38 43.03 9.43 5.78
C PRO A 38 42.72 8.14 5.05
N THR A 39 41.44 7.94 4.71
CA THR A 39 40.99 6.78 3.95
C THR A 39 41.78 6.77 2.65
N GLN A 40 42.93 6.10 2.65
CA GLN A 40 43.76 5.95 1.48
C GLN A 40 42.89 5.19 0.50
N SER A 41 42.43 5.88 -0.53
CA SER A 41 41.66 5.30 -1.62
C SER A 41 42.37 4.01 -2.06
N ALA A 42 41.68 2.88 -1.94
CA ALA A 42 42.21 1.52 -2.03
C ALA A 42 42.62 1.12 -3.46
N ILE A 43 43.41 1.95 -4.14
CA ILE A 43 43.85 1.76 -5.51
C ILE A 43 45.36 1.48 -5.51
N SER A 44 45.72 0.23 -5.84
CA SER A 44 47.09 -0.26 -5.98
C SER A 44 47.86 0.44 -7.11
N ALA A 45 49.20 0.43 -7.04
CA ALA A 45 50.07 0.98 -8.10
C ALA A 45 49.77 0.37 -9.49
N ARG A 46 49.44 -0.93 -9.53
CA ARG A 46 49.04 -1.63 -10.76
C ARG A 46 47.72 -1.10 -11.33
N GLN A 47 46.74 -0.81 -10.47
CA GLN A 47 45.46 -0.22 -10.90
C GLN A 47 45.65 1.21 -11.41
N ARG A 48 46.56 2.00 -10.82
CA ARG A 48 46.90 3.35 -11.33
C ARG A 48 47.51 3.28 -12.73
N ALA A 49 48.50 2.42 -12.94
CA ALA A 49 49.12 2.22 -14.25
C ALA A 49 48.11 1.73 -15.32
N ALA A 50 47.08 0.98 -14.91
CA ALA A 50 45.99 0.60 -15.81
C ALA A 50 45.06 1.78 -16.14
N HIS A 51 44.69 2.60 -15.16
CA HIS A 51 43.92 3.84 -15.37
C HIS A 51 44.65 4.83 -16.30
N GLU A 52 45.97 4.99 -16.14
CA GLU A 52 46.80 5.83 -17.01
C GLU A 52 46.82 5.34 -18.47
N LYS A 53 46.77 4.03 -18.70
CA LYS A 53 46.64 3.46 -20.05
C LYS A 53 45.27 3.74 -20.65
N ILE A 54 44.21 3.59 -19.85
CA ILE A 54 42.82 3.82 -20.28
C ILE A 54 42.57 5.30 -20.58
N GLY A 55 43.17 6.22 -19.81
CA GLY A 55 43.04 7.67 -20.01
C GLY A 55 43.62 8.21 -21.32
N LYS A 56 44.40 7.39 -22.05
CA LYS A 56 44.92 7.74 -23.38
C LYS A 56 43.87 7.59 -24.49
N PHE A 57 42.76 6.90 -24.22
CA PHE A 57 41.67 6.70 -25.17
C PHE A 57 40.58 7.75 -24.92
N ALA A 58 40.02 8.31 -26.00
CA ALA A 58 38.84 9.15 -25.91
C ALA A 58 37.60 8.28 -25.61
N ILE A 59 37.22 8.21 -24.33
CA ILE A 59 36.00 7.53 -23.90
C ILE A 59 34.85 8.54 -23.99
N TYR A 60 33.99 8.36 -24.99
CA TYR A 60 32.75 9.14 -25.07
C TYR A 60 31.84 8.81 -23.87
N PRO A 61 31.23 9.82 -23.24
CA PRO A 61 30.33 9.57 -22.12
C PRO A 61 29.13 8.76 -22.59
N GLN A 62 28.62 7.89 -21.71
CA GLN A 62 27.35 7.21 -21.97
C GLN A 62 26.23 8.25 -21.98
N ILE A 63 25.32 8.14 -22.97
CA ILE A 63 24.10 8.95 -22.99
C ILE A 63 23.34 8.73 -21.69
N GLU A 64 22.81 9.81 -21.11
CA GLU A 64 22.06 9.75 -19.86
C GLU A 64 20.89 8.76 -19.97
N SER A 65 20.84 7.80 -19.05
CA SER A 65 19.73 6.85 -19.00
C SER A 65 18.51 7.47 -18.32
N ILE A 66 17.30 7.12 -18.77
CA ILE A 66 16.03 7.57 -18.15
C ILE A 66 15.98 7.24 -16.65
N ARG A 67 16.65 6.15 -16.22
CA ARG A 67 16.74 5.75 -14.82
C ARG A 67 17.57 6.72 -13.96
N SER A 68 18.52 7.45 -14.57
CA SER A 68 19.27 8.52 -13.91
C SER A 68 18.34 9.67 -13.52
N THR A 69 17.47 10.08 -14.43
CA THR A 69 16.50 11.17 -14.22
C THR A 69 15.29 10.75 -13.41
N ASN A 70 14.79 9.53 -13.62
CA ASN A 70 13.61 8.98 -12.94
C ASN A 70 13.84 7.54 -12.48
N PRO A 71 14.37 7.34 -11.25
CA PRO A 71 14.64 6.01 -10.71
C PRO A 71 13.41 5.13 -10.51
N ASP A 72 12.22 5.72 -10.21
CA ASP A 72 10.96 4.97 -10.06
C ASP A 72 9.81 5.62 -10.87
N PRO A 73 9.44 5.07 -12.03
CA PRO A 73 8.35 5.59 -12.85
C PRO A 73 6.96 5.20 -12.33
N MET A 74 6.84 4.29 -11.35
CA MET A 74 5.55 3.72 -10.93
C MET A 74 4.56 4.73 -10.34
N PRO A 75 4.95 5.73 -9.53
CA PRO A 75 4.03 6.73 -9.01
C PRO A 75 3.45 7.62 -10.11
N ILE A 76 4.30 8.03 -11.06
CA ILE A 76 3.91 8.86 -12.21
C ILE A 76 2.93 8.10 -13.09
N LEU A 77 3.24 6.84 -13.43
CA LEU A 77 2.35 5.97 -14.21
C LEU A 77 0.99 5.82 -13.50
N ARG A 78 1.00 5.56 -12.19
CA ARG A 78 -0.24 5.39 -11.41
C ARG A 78 -1.07 6.67 -11.41
N GLN A 79 -0.44 7.84 -11.31
CA GLN A 79 -1.13 9.13 -11.39
C GLN A 79 -1.74 9.37 -12.78
N GLN A 80 -1.01 9.05 -13.85
CA GLN A 80 -1.51 9.12 -15.23
C GLN A 80 -2.74 8.22 -15.43
N GLN A 81 -2.69 6.98 -14.96
CA GLN A 81 -3.84 6.07 -15.00
C GLN A 81 -5.04 6.60 -14.23
N LEU A 82 -4.83 7.16 -13.03
CA LEU A 82 -5.91 7.74 -12.24
C LEU A 82 -6.52 8.97 -12.93
N ALA A 83 -5.70 9.85 -13.51
CA ALA A 83 -6.17 11.00 -14.26
C ALA A 83 -6.98 10.60 -15.50
N GLN A 84 -6.60 9.51 -16.16
CA GLN A 84 -7.35 8.96 -17.30
C GLN A 84 -8.68 8.33 -16.88
N LEU A 85 -8.70 7.56 -15.79
CA LEU A 85 -9.88 6.81 -15.35
C LEU A 85 -10.88 7.65 -14.53
N ASP A 86 -10.42 8.69 -13.84
CA ASP A 86 -11.24 9.63 -13.07
C ASP A 86 -10.80 11.08 -13.35
N PRO A 87 -11.13 11.64 -14.53
CA PRO A 87 -10.73 13.00 -14.89
C PRO A 87 -11.33 14.06 -13.97
N THR A 88 -12.48 13.77 -13.36
CA THR A 88 -13.15 14.67 -12.41
C THR A 88 -12.57 14.60 -10.99
N GLY A 89 -11.83 13.53 -10.67
CA GLY A 89 -11.43 13.20 -9.30
C GLY A 89 -12.59 12.88 -8.34
N ALA A 90 -13.82 12.76 -8.84
CA ALA A 90 -15.01 12.58 -8.00
C ALA A 90 -14.98 11.23 -7.27
N ARG A 91 -14.52 10.16 -7.92
CA ARG A 91 -14.41 8.83 -7.31
C ARG A 91 -13.27 8.78 -6.32
N THR A 92 -12.14 9.41 -6.64
CA THR A 92 -11.02 9.57 -5.71
C THR A 92 -11.45 10.33 -4.47
N ARG A 93 -12.20 11.44 -4.62
CA ARG A 93 -12.75 12.23 -3.52
C ARG A 93 -13.73 11.42 -2.67
N LEU A 94 -14.66 10.70 -3.31
CA LEU A 94 -15.68 9.88 -2.65
C LEU A 94 -15.07 8.82 -1.74
N PHE A 95 -13.91 8.26 -2.10
CA PHE A 95 -13.21 7.25 -1.29
C PHE A 95 -11.92 7.76 -0.65
N SER A 96 -11.71 9.07 -0.55
CA SER A 96 -10.55 9.63 0.14
C SER A 96 -10.57 9.30 1.65
N LYS A 97 -9.41 9.33 2.29
CA LYS A 97 -9.34 9.18 3.76
C LYS A 97 -9.64 10.51 4.46
N ASP A 98 -9.19 11.59 3.83
CA ASP A 98 -9.05 12.91 4.44
C ASP A 98 -10.38 13.66 4.53
N HIS A 99 -11.30 13.43 3.58
CA HIS A 99 -12.59 14.10 3.60
C HIS A 99 -13.58 13.43 4.56
N ALA A 100 -14.29 14.24 5.34
CA ALA A 100 -15.38 13.80 6.20
C ALA A 100 -16.54 13.19 5.39
N ASP A 101 -16.88 13.83 4.25
CA ASP A 101 -17.98 13.44 3.37
C ASP A 101 -17.71 12.20 2.52
N SER A 102 -16.49 11.65 2.55
CA SER A 102 -16.19 10.40 1.86
C SER A 102 -17.04 9.22 2.40
N ALA A 103 -17.22 8.21 1.56
CA ALA A 103 -17.88 6.96 1.95
C ALA A 103 -17.05 6.24 3.00
N LYS A 104 -17.67 5.90 4.14
CA LYS A 104 -17.02 5.19 5.23
C LYS A 104 -17.59 3.77 5.35
N VAL A 105 -16.75 2.87 5.85
CA VAL A 105 -17.11 1.48 6.06
C VAL A 105 -18.30 1.39 7.02
N GLY A 106 -19.34 0.67 6.62
CA GLY A 106 -20.64 0.57 7.29
C GLY A 106 -21.74 1.43 6.67
N ASP A 107 -21.42 2.32 5.73
CA ASP A 107 -22.44 3.00 4.92
C ASP A 107 -23.08 2.03 3.92
N VAL A 108 -24.26 2.37 3.40
CA VAL A 108 -24.91 1.62 2.31
C VAL A 108 -24.66 2.36 1.00
N LEU A 109 -24.06 1.65 0.05
CA LEU A 109 -23.71 2.18 -1.26
C LEU A 109 -24.54 1.52 -2.35
N MET A 110 -24.92 2.30 -3.35
CA MET A 110 -25.47 1.83 -4.61
C MET A 110 -24.39 1.93 -5.69
N VAL A 111 -24.10 0.82 -6.36
CA VAL A 111 -23.18 0.80 -7.50
C VAL A 111 -23.98 0.57 -8.77
N THR A 112 -24.01 1.58 -9.63
CA THR A 112 -24.64 1.48 -10.94
C THR A 112 -23.61 1.01 -11.95
N SER A 113 -23.83 -0.15 -12.55
CA SER A 113 -23.02 -0.70 -13.64
C SER A 113 -23.54 -0.20 -15.00
N LYS A 114 -22.72 -0.27 -16.05
CA LYS A 114 -23.14 0.00 -17.43
C LYS A 114 -24.17 -1.00 -17.94
N GLY A 115 -24.10 -2.23 -17.45
CA GLY A 115 -25.04 -3.30 -17.78
C GLY A 115 -25.56 -3.95 -16.49
N GLY A 116 -26.88 -4.15 -16.43
CA GLY A 116 -27.55 -4.82 -15.33
C GLY A 116 -28.17 -3.89 -14.28
N GLU A 117 -28.79 -4.52 -13.29
CA GLU A 117 -29.41 -3.84 -12.16
C GLU A 117 -28.34 -3.26 -11.21
N PRO A 118 -28.54 -2.04 -10.67
CA PRO A 118 -27.61 -1.47 -9.69
C PRO A 118 -27.54 -2.34 -8.43
N PHE A 119 -26.31 -2.65 -8.00
CA PHE A 119 -26.11 -3.43 -6.78
C PHE A 119 -26.08 -2.51 -5.56
N SER A 120 -26.95 -2.77 -4.59
CA SER A 120 -27.00 -2.02 -3.33
C SER A 120 -26.59 -2.90 -2.17
N GLY A 121 -25.73 -2.38 -1.29
CA GLY A 121 -25.28 -3.16 -0.15
C GLY A 121 -24.50 -2.38 0.89
N ALA A 122 -24.37 -2.98 2.07
CA ALA A 122 -23.54 -2.50 3.14
C ALA A 122 -22.05 -2.56 2.75
N PHE A 123 -21.34 -1.46 2.93
CA PHE A 123 -19.93 -1.33 2.62
C PHE A 123 -19.06 -1.96 3.69
N ILE A 124 -18.54 -3.16 3.42
CA ILE A 124 -17.80 -3.97 4.40
C ILE A 124 -16.34 -3.54 4.51
N GLN A 125 -15.68 -3.29 3.38
CA GLN A 125 -14.24 -3.02 3.35
C GLN A 125 -13.79 -2.39 2.02
N ILE A 126 -12.66 -1.70 2.07
CA ILE A 126 -11.97 -1.12 0.91
C ILE A 126 -10.53 -1.61 0.82
N ARG A 127 -10.10 -1.97 -0.39
CA ARG A 127 -8.71 -2.29 -0.75
C ARG A 127 -8.15 -1.14 -1.55
N ARG A 128 -7.15 -0.44 -1.01
CA ARG A 128 -6.52 0.72 -1.68
C ARG A 128 -5.24 0.26 -2.37
N ARG A 129 -5.26 0.24 -3.70
CA ARG A 129 -4.16 -0.24 -4.55
C ARG A 129 -4.01 0.63 -5.81
N GLY A 130 -4.02 1.96 -5.66
CA GLY A 130 -3.97 2.88 -6.80
C GLY A 130 -5.21 2.77 -7.69
N ALA A 131 -5.01 2.61 -9.00
CA ALA A 131 -6.07 2.37 -9.98
C ALA A 131 -6.89 1.09 -9.70
N ASP A 132 -6.31 0.13 -8.98
CA ASP A 132 -6.96 -1.13 -8.63
C ASP A 132 -7.79 -1.10 -7.34
N THR A 133 -8.09 0.11 -6.84
CA THR A 133 -8.88 0.29 -5.63
C THR A 133 -10.26 -0.34 -5.76
N ALA A 134 -10.62 -1.15 -4.77
CA ALA A 134 -11.85 -1.94 -4.80
C ALA A 134 -12.63 -1.82 -3.49
N ILE A 135 -13.95 -1.81 -3.58
CA ILE A 135 -14.86 -1.85 -2.45
C ILE A 135 -15.60 -3.18 -2.42
N LEU A 136 -15.82 -3.72 -1.23
CA LEU A 136 -16.67 -4.90 -1.03
C LEU A 136 -18.01 -4.43 -0.47
N LEU A 137 -19.07 -4.78 -1.19
CA LEU A 137 -20.44 -4.57 -0.76
C LEU A 137 -21.08 -5.91 -0.43
N ARG A 138 -21.90 -5.92 0.62
CA ARG A 138 -22.75 -7.04 1.00
C ARG A 138 -24.20 -6.63 0.92
N GLY A 139 -24.99 -7.36 0.15
CA GLY A 139 -26.43 -7.23 0.09
C GLY A 139 -27.10 -8.58 0.34
N GLN A 140 -28.42 -8.60 0.26
CA GLN A 140 -29.19 -9.81 0.13
C GLN A 140 -29.99 -9.75 -1.16
N MET A 141 -29.92 -10.82 -1.94
CA MET A 141 -30.84 -11.06 -3.04
C MET A 141 -31.85 -12.09 -2.57
N MET A 142 -33.12 -11.68 -2.45
CA MET A 142 -34.17 -12.48 -1.82
C MET A 142 -33.76 -12.91 -0.40
N LYS A 143 -33.43 -14.18 -0.18
CA LYS A 143 -33.01 -14.72 1.13
C LYS A 143 -31.52 -15.10 1.20
N ILE A 144 -30.77 -14.86 0.13
CA ILE A 144 -29.36 -15.26 0.01
C ILE A 144 -28.48 -14.02 0.15
N GLY A 145 -27.49 -14.08 1.05
CA GLY A 145 -26.50 -13.03 1.20
C GLY A 145 -25.48 -13.06 0.08
N VAL A 146 -25.35 -11.96 -0.67
CA VAL A 146 -24.44 -11.83 -1.81
C VAL A 146 -23.37 -10.79 -1.49
N GLU A 147 -22.13 -11.08 -1.83
CA GLU A 147 -20.99 -10.17 -1.67
C GLU A 147 -20.30 -9.93 -3.02
N MET A 148 -20.06 -8.66 -3.34
CA MET A 148 -19.45 -8.28 -4.63
C MET A 148 -18.32 -7.27 -4.45
N TRP A 149 -17.22 -7.52 -5.15
CA TRP A 149 -16.12 -6.57 -5.29
C TRP A 149 -16.34 -5.67 -6.49
N PHE A 150 -16.35 -4.35 -6.26
CA PHE A 150 -16.38 -3.36 -7.32
C PHE A 150 -15.06 -2.61 -7.38
N LYS A 151 -14.48 -2.55 -8.58
CA LYS A 151 -13.33 -1.71 -8.90
C LYS A 151 -13.84 -0.30 -9.14
N ILE A 152 -13.47 0.64 -8.27
CA ILE A 152 -14.08 1.99 -8.29
C ILE A 152 -13.72 2.75 -9.56
N TYR A 153 -12.52 2.54 -10.10
CA TYR A 153 -12.05 3.19 -11.33
C TYR A 153 -12.39 2.39 -12.60
N SER A 154 -13.16 1.30 -12.49
CA SER A 154 -13.58 0.57 -13.67
C SER A 154 -14.53 1.43 -14.51
N PRO A 155 -14.35 1.48 -15.85
CA PRO A 155 -15.28 2.15 -16.74
C PRO A 155 -16.62 1.42 -16.83
N SER A 156 -16.71 0.16 -16.38
CA SER A 156 -17.99 -0.57 -16.29
C SER A 156 -18.86 -0.08 -15.14
N VAL A 157 -18.27 0.52 -14.11
CA VAL A 157 -19.02 1.19 -13.05
C VAL A 157 -19.35 2.60 -13.53
N THR A 158 -20.62 2.89 -13.69
CA THR A 158 -21.12 4.20 -14.13
C THR A 158 -21.08 5.21 -12.98
N GLY A 159 -21.62 4.83 -11.83
CA GLY A 159 -21.75 5.71 -10.68
C GLY A 159 -21.81 4.96 -9.36
N ILE A 160 -21.38 5.62 -8.28
CA ILE A 160 -21.45 5.11 -6.93
C ILE A 160 -22.10 6.17 -6.05
N ASP A 161 -23.27 5.85 -5.51
CA ASP A 161 -24.05 6.75 -4.67
C ASP A 161 -24.05 6.25 -3.22
N ILE A 162 -23.97 7.18 -2.26
CA ILE A 162 -24.20 6.89 -0.85
C ILE A 162 -25.70 6.99 -0.61
N ILE A 163 -26.36 5.87 -0.33
CA ILE A 163 -27.80 5.80 -0.07
C ILE A 163 -28.06 6.20 1.38
N TRP A 164 -27.31 5.59 2.29
CA TRP A 164 -27.51 5.75 3.72
C TRP A 164 -26.16 5.81 4.41
N ARG A 165 -26.02 6.79 5.30
CA ARG A 165 -24.83 6.94 6.13
C ARG A 165 -25.07 6.34 7.49
N ARG A 166 -24.06 5.65 8.00
CA ARG A 166 -24.11 5.13 9.35
C ARG A 166 -24.07 6.28 10.38
N PRO A 167 -25.01 6.37 11.33
CA PRO A 167 -25.04 7.45 12.32
C PRO A 167 -23.76 7.53 13.17
N LYS A 168 -23.16 6.39 13.48
CA LYS A 168 -21.91 6.29 14.24
C LYS A 168 -20.86 5.54 13.43
N ARG A 169 -19.68 6.15 13.29
CA ARG A 169 -18.55 5.55 12.58
C ARG A 169 -18.19 4.18 13.14
N ALA A 170 -17.92 3.23 12.25
CA ALA A 170 -17.44 1.91 12.64
C ALA A 170 -16.07 1.99 13.33
N ARG A 171 -15.88 1.21 14.41
CA ARG A 171 -14.60 1.10 15.11
C ARG A 171 -13.57 0.22 14.40
N ARG A 172 -13.99 -0.57 13.40
CA ARG A 172 -13.14 -1.49 12.63
C ARG A 172 -13.04 -1.03 11.19
N ALA A 173 -11.87 -1.22 10.58
CA ALA A 173 -11.65 -0.93 9.16
C ALA A 173 -12.30 -1.95 8.20
N ARG A 174 -12.62 -3.16 8.69
CA ARG A 174 -13.30 -4.22 7.94
C ARG A 174 -14.43 -4.79 8.79
N LEU A 175 -15.64 -4.85 8.25
CA LEU A 175 -16.84 -5.34 8.95
C LEU A 175 -17.23 -6.76 8.52
N THR A 176 -16.25 -7.64 8.40
CA THR A 176 -16.49 -9.05 8.00
C THR A 176 -17.41 -9.80 8.95
N TYR A 177 -17.57 -9.31 10.19
CA TYR A 177 -18.52 -9.85 11.17
C TYR A 177 -19.99 -9.67 10.77
N MET A 178 -20.30 -8.77 9.82
CA MET A 178 -21.66 -8.58 9.28
C MET A 178 -22.18 -9.78 8.50
N ARG A 179 -21.31 -10.77 8.22
CA ARG A 179 -21.72 -12.06 7.64
C ARG A 179 -22.48 -12.93 8.62
N LYS A 180 -22.35 -12.68 9.93
CA LYS A 180 -23.06 -13.44 10.96
C LYS A 180 -24.48 -12.88 11.09
N PRO A 181 -25.53 -13.73 11.18
CA PRO A 181 -26.93 -13.29 11.23
C PRO A 181 -27.22 -12.19 12.27
N LYS A 182 -26.58 -12.27 13.45
CA LYS A 182 -26.71 -11.26 14.52
C LYS A 182 -26.36 -9.83 14.10
N HIS A 183 -25.47 -9.65 13.13
CA HIS A 183 -24.96 -8.34 12.72
C HIS A 183 -25.24 -8.03 11.24
N ASP A 184 -25.94 -8.92 10.55
CA ASP A 184 -26.26 -8.72 9.14
C ASP A 184 -27.29 -7.61 9.01
N MET A 185 -27.11 -6.74 8.02
CA MET A 185 -28.12 -5.71 7.72
C MET A 185 -29.31 -6.28 6.97
N GLY A 186 -29.13 -7.43 6.34
CA GLY A 186 -30.15 -8.06 5.53
C GLY A 186 -30.36 -7.35 4.18
N SER A 187 -31.59 -7.38 3.66
CA SER A 187 -31.97 -6.60 2.48
C SER A 187 -31.95 -5.10 2.79
N VAL A 188 -31.35 -4.34 1.87
CA VAL A 188 -31.25 -2.87 1.93
C VAL A 188 -32.24 -2.16 1.02
N ASP A 189 -33.17 -2.89 0.40
CA ASP A 189 -34.08 -2.39 -0.64
C ASP A 189 -35.01 -1.28 -0.12
N ASN A 190 -35.37 -1.35 1.16
CA ASN A 190 -36.16 -0.32 1.84
C ASN A 190 -35.42 1.02 1.87
N LEU A 191 -34.10 1.00 2.14
CA LEU A 191 -33.27 2.21 2.15
C LEU A 191 -33.11 2.78 0.74
N VAL A 192 -32.91 1.90 -0.25
CA VAL A 192 -32.83 2.28 -1.67
C VAL A 192 -34.14 2.96 -2.11
N SER A 193 -35.28 2.38 -1.74
CA SER A 193 -36.62 2.87 -2.09
C SER A 193 -36.89 4.24 -1.46
N ALA A 194 -36.54 4.41 -0.18
CA ALA A 194 -36.67 5.68 0.52
C ALA A 194 -35.81 6.79 -0.14
N TRP A 195 -34.55 6.48 -0.43
CA TRP A 195 -33.64 7.42 -1.11
C TRP A 195 -34.10 7.79 -2.51
N LYS A 196 -34.59 6.81 -3.30
CA LYS A 196 -35.18 7.07 -4.62
C LYS A 196 -36.38 8.01 -4.48
N LYS A 197 -37.30 7.72 -3.53
CA LYS A 197 -38.49 8.54 -3.28
C LYS A 197 -38.12 9.99 -2.91
N GLU A 198 -37.16 10.18 -2.01
CA GLU A 198 -36.65 11.50 -1.63
C GLU A 198 -36.08 12.25 -2.84
N ARG A 199 -35.25 11.58 -3.64
CA ARG A 199 -34.64 12.17 -4.84
C ARG A 199 -35.67 12.56 -5.91
N TYR A 200 -36.70 11.74 -6.12
CA TYR A 200 -37.80 12.05 -7.04
C TYR A 200 -38.64 13.24 -6.54
N ALA A 201 -38.94 13.31 -5.24
CA ALA A 201 -39.69 14.41 -4.65
C ALA A 201 -38.96 15.76 -4.75
N LEU A 202 -37.63 15.76 -4.54
CA LEU A 202 -36.81 16.96 -4.72
C LEU A 202 -36.78 17.43 -6.18
N ARG A 203 -36.73 16.49 -7.13
CA ARG A 203 -36.74 16.79 -8.57
C ARG A 203 -38.08 17.36 -9.05
N SER A 204 -39.21 16.86 -8.55
CA SER A 204 -40.52 17.38 -8.95
C SER A 204 -40.76 18.81 -8.44
N LYS A 205 -40.28 19.12 -7.22
CA LYS A 205 -40.39 20.45 -6.61
C LYS A 205 -39.59 21.53 -7.36
N SER A 206 -38.39 21.22 -7.85
CA SER A 206 -37.60 22.18 -8.64
C SER A 206 -38.24 22.51 -9.99
N LYS A 207 -38.85 21.51 -10.65
CA LYS A 207 -39.55 21.71 -11.93
C LYS A 207 -40.79 22.61 -11.79
N GLN A 208 -41.51 22.53 -10.68
CA GLN A 208 -42.67 23.41 -10.42
C GLN A 208 -42.29 24.88 -10.21
N PHE A 209 -41.15 25.17 -9.57
CA PHE A 209 -40.70 26.55 -9.36
C PHE A 209 -40.04 27.17 -10.61
N GLY A 210 -39.33 26.37 -11.42
CA GLY A 210 -38.70 26.86 -12.65
C GLY A 210 -39.71 27.28 -13.75
N GLY A 211 -40.88 26.65 -13.81
CA GLY A 211 -41.92 26.96 -14.80
C GLY A 211 -42.67 28.28 -14.56
N LYS A 212 -42.59 28.88 -13.37
CA LYS A 212 -43.29 30.14 -13.04
C LYS A 212 -42.52 31.42 -13.38
N LYS A 213 -41.25 31.34 -13.80
CA LYS A 213 -40.42 32.52 -14.16
C LYS A 213 -40.37 32.83 -15.65
N ALA A 214 -41.07 32.08 -16.51
CA ALA A 214 -41.11 32.30 -17.96
C ALA A 214 -42.51 32.72 -18.42
N LYS A 215 -42.99 33.87 -17.94
CA LYS A 215 -44.09 34.62 -18.55
C LYS A 215 -43.87 36.09 -18.20
N LYS A 216 -43.12 36.78 -19.04
CA LYS A 216 -43.06 38.23 -19.12
C LYS A 216 -43.23 38.59 -20.57
#